data_AF-A0A7C5WZ73-F1
#
_entry.id   AF-A0A7C5WZ73-F1
#
_cell.length_a   1.000
_cell.length_b   1.000
_cell.length_c   1.000
_cell.angle_alpha   90.00
_cell.angle_beta   90.00
_cell.angle_gamma   90.00
#
_symmetry.space_group_name_H-M   'P 1'
#
loop_
_entity.id
_entity.type
_entity.pdbx_description
1 polymer ?
#
loop_
_entity_poly.entity_id
_entity_poly.type
_entity_poly.pdbx_seq_one_letter_code
_entity_poly.pdbx_strand_id
1 'polypeptide(L)' 'LPIFVMNYTVDHYWQLKSWDRFVIPKPFAKVDFYIQSISLEGLVLDEAKVYLSAKMLEHTIE' A
#
# COMPACT_ATOMS: atom_id res chain seq x y z
N LEU A 1 6.37 -5.11 18.80
CA LEU A 1 5.16 -4.33 18.42
C LEU A 1 4.88 -4.64 16.96
N PRO A 2 3.65 -5.03 16.60
CA PRO A 2 3.30 -5.35 15.21
C PRO A 2 3.33 -4.08 14.35
N ILE A 3 3.73 -4.23 13.09
CA ILE A 3 3.69 -3.18 12.07
C ILE A 3 2.41 -3.37 11.26
N PHE A 4 1.73 -2.28 10.95
CA PHE A 4 0.54 -2.30 10.10
C PHE A 4 0.90 -1.80 8.71
N VAL A 5 0.61 -2.60 7.70
CA VAL A 5 0.70 -2.23 6.29
C VAL A 5 -0.70 -1.93 5.80
N MET A 6 -0.87 -0.78 5.16
CA MET A 6 -2.11 -0.36 4.54
C MET A 6 -1.88 -0.06 3.07
N ASN A 7 -2.72 -0.64 2.23
CA ASN A 7 -2.80 -0.35 0.81
C ASN A 7 -4.25 -0.05 0.42
N TYR A 8 -4.42 0.57 -0.73
CA TYR A 8 -5.74 0.81 -1.30
C TYR A 8 -5.69 0.64 -2.80
N THR A 9 -6.81 0.22 -3.39
CA THR A 9 -7.02 0.26 -4.84
C THR A 9 -8.29 1.02 -5.16
N VAL A 10 -8.35 1.63 -6.35
CA VAL A 10 -9.50 2.41 -6.82
C VAL A 10 -9.82 2.00 -8.24
N ASP A 11 -11.09 1.72 -8.53
CA ASP A 11 -11.52 1.27 -9.85
C ASP A 11 -11.45 2.38 -10.93
N HIS A 12 -11.84 3.60 -10.57
CA HIS A 12 -11.86 4.77 -11.45
C HIS A 12 -11.42 6.02 -10.71
N TYR A 13 -10.34 6.63 -11.16
CA TYR A 13 -9.78 7.81 -10.52
C TYR A 13 -9.27 8.84 -11.54
N TRP A 14 -9.09 10.07 -11.06
CA TRP A 14 -8.22 11.04 -11.72
C TRP A 14 -6.84 10.96 -11.07
N GLN A 15 -5.79 10.90 -11.89
CA GLN A 15 -4.43 11.04 -11.41
C GLN A 15 -3.90 12.42 -11.79
N LEU A 16 -3.49 13.20 -10.81
CA LEU A 16 -2.87 14.50 -11.07
C LEU A 16 -1.50 14.29 -11.74
N LYS A 17 -1.12 15.20 -12.63
CA LYS A 17 0.19 15.21 -13.30
C LYS A 17 1.29 15.90 -12.49
N SER A 18 1.04 16.15 -11.20
CA SER A 18 2.03 16.66 -10.26
C SER A 18 3.05 15.58 -9.89
N TRP A 19 4.16 16.00 -9.28
CA TRP A 19 5.27 15.11 -8.93
C TRP A 19 4.86 13.98 -7.97
N ASP A 20 3.84 14.22 -7.15
CA ASP A 20 3.28 13.29 -6.16
C ASP A 20 2.22 12.34 -6.74
N ARG A 21 1.81 12.53 -8.01
CA ARG A 21 0.84 11.68 -8.73
C ARG A 21 -0.44 11.40 -7.93
N PHE A 22 -0.98 12.41 -7.24
CA PHE A 22 -2.13 12.25 -6.36
C PHE A 22 -3.35 11.64 -7.07
N VAL A 23 -4.00 10.67 -6.41
CA VAL A 23 -5.14 9.92 -6.91
C VAL A 23 -6.42 10.45 -6.25
N ILE A 24 -7.37 10.90 -7.08
CA ILE A 24 -8.70 11.33 -6.64
C ILE A 24 -9.73 10.33 -7.15
N PRO A 25 -10.34 9.51 -6.27
CA PRO A 25 -11.45 8.64 -6.64
C PRO A 25 -12.58 9.46 -7.25
N LYS A 26 -13.12 9.01 -8.39
CA LYS A 26 -14.29 9.67 -8.99
C LYS A 26 -15.53 9.42 -8.13
N PRO A 27 -16.59 10.24 -8.27
CA PRO A 27 -17.87 9.93 -7.63
C PRO A 27 -18.31 8.49 -7.93
N PHE A 28 -18.73 7.78 -6.89
CA PHE A 28 -19.15 6.37 -6.96
C PHE A 28 -18.06 5.35 -7.32
N ALA A 29 -16.79 5.76 -7.32
CA ALA A 29 -15.67 4.84 -7.45
C ALA A 29 -15.63 3.89 -6.24
N LYS A 30 -15.35 2.61 -6.51
CA LYS A 30 -15.08 1.64 -5.47
C LYS A 30 -13.64 1.78 -4.99
N VAL A 31 -13.47 1.93 -3.68
CA VAL A 31 -12.16 1.92 -3.01
C VAL A 31 -12.05 0.69 -2.15
N ASP A 32 -11.11 -0.19 -2.46
CA ASP A 32 -10.82 -1.38 -1.67
C ASP A 32 -9.59 -1.12 -0.80
N PHE A 33 -9.74 -1.27 0.52
CA PHE A 33 -8.66 -1.11 1.50
C PHE A 33 -8.13 -2.46 1.95
N TYR A 34 -6.81 -2.60 1.98
CA TYR A 34 -6.11 -3.80 2.43
C TYR A 34 -5.28 -3.43 3.64
N ILE A 35 -5.63 -3.96 4.81
CA ILE A 35 -4.94 -3.69 6.07
C ILE A 35 -4.41 -5.01 6.60
N GLN A 36 -3.11 -5.08 6.84
CA GLN A 36 -2.45 -6.26 7.38
C GLN A 36 -1.58 -5.90 8.58
N SER A 37 -1.68 -6.70 9.63
CA SER A 37 -0.73 -6.68 10.75
C SER A 37 0.38 -7.69 10.47
N ILE A 38 1.63 -7.24 10.51
CA ILE A 38 2.82 -8.08 10.32
C ILE A 38 3.74 -7.98 11.53
N SER A 39 4.31 -9.11 11.93
CA SER A 39 5.40 -9.16 12.89
C SER A 39 6.73 -9.29 12.13
N LEU A 40 7.76 -8.56 12.55
CA LEU A 40 9.13 -8.68 12.06
C LEU A 40 10.04 -9.39 13.09
N GLU A 41 9.45 -9.99 14.11
CA GLU A 41 10.20 -10.68 15.17
C GLU A 41 11.01 -11.84 14.57
N GLY A 42 12.30 -11.89 14.90
CA GLY A 42 13.21 -12.94 14.43
C GLY A 42 13.85 -12.72 13.06
N LEU A 43 13.52 -11.62 12.35
CA LEU A 43 14.16 -11.28 11.08
C LEU A 43 15.40 -10.40 11.27
N VAL A 44 16.44 -10.65 10.48
CA VAL A 44 17.59 -9.74 10.38
C VAL A 44 17.18 -8.49 9.60
N LEU A 45 17.80 -7.35 9.88
CA LEU A 45 17.40 -6.04 9.35
C LEU A 45 17.26 -5.99 7.83
N ASP A 46 18.15 -6.64 7.08
CA ASP A 46 18.05 -6.66 5.62
C ASP A 46 16.94 -7.57 5.10
N GLU A 47 16.72 -8.72 5.74
CA GLU A 47 15.61 -9.62 5.41
C GLU A 47 14.26 -8.98 5.75
N ALA A 48 14.19 -8.29 6.89
CA ALA A 48 13.02 -7.55 7.33
C ALA A 48 12.63 -6.45 6.33
N LYS A 49 13.61 -5.73 5.76
CA LYS A 49 13.37 -4.72 4.72
C LYS A 49 12.80 -5.35 3.45
N VAL A 50 13.38 -6.44 2.97
CA VAL A 50 12.92 -7.13 1.75
C VAL A 50 11.50 -7.65 1.95
N TYR A 51 11.25 -8.31 3.08
CA TYR A 51 9.93 -8.83 3.43
C TYR A 51 8.88 -7.71 3.54
N LEU A 52 9.20 -6.64 4.26
CA LEU A 52 8.30 -5.50 4.43
C LEU A 52 8.00 -4.82 3.07
N SER A 53 9.02 -4.60 2.24
CA SER A 53 8.85 -4.01 0.91
C SER A 53 7.94 -4.86 0.02
N ALA A 54 8.12 -6.18 0.02
CA ALA A 54 7.26 -7.08 -0.74
C ALA A 54 5.79 -6.99 -0.29
N LYS A 55 5.55 -6.94 1.04
CA LYS A 55 4.21 -6.81 1.61
C LYS A 55 3.56 -5.46 1.32
N MET A 56 4.34 -4.38 1.31
CA MET A 56 3.84 -3.05 0.95
C MET A 56 3.45 -2.95 -0.53
N LEU A 57 4.09 -3.70 -1.43
CA LEU A 57 3.83 -3.63 -2.87
C LEU A 57 2.70 -4.56 -3.35
N GLU A 58 2.22 -5.48 -2.52
CA GLU A 58 1.26 -6.53 -2.90
C GLU A 58 -0.09 -5.99 -3.44
N HIS A 59 -0.52 -4.82 -2.98
CA HIS A 59 -1.81 -4.20 -3.35
C HIS A 59 -1.66 -2.73 -3.78
N THR A 60 -0.49 -2.36 -4.32
CA THR A 60 -0.25 -1.00 -4.82
C THR A 60 -0.93 -0.77 -6.16
N ILE A 61 -1.47 0.43 -6.37
CA ILE A 61 -2.05 0.87 -7.65
C ILE A 61 -0.90 1.09 -8.65
N GLU A 62 -1.00 0.48 -9.84
CA GLU A 62 -0.06 0.72 -10.96
C GLU A 62 -0.20 2.12 -11.58
#